data_AF-A0A088T0X8-F1
#
_entry.id   AF-A0A088T0X8-F1
#
_cell.length_a   1.000
_cell.length_b   1.000
_cell.length_c   1.000
_cell.angle_alpha   90.00
_cell.angle_beta   90.00
_cell.angle_gamma   90.00
#
_symmetry.space_group_name_H-M   'P 1'
#
loop_
_entity.id
_entity.type
_entity.pdbx_description
1 polymer ?
#
loop_
_entity_poly.entity_id
_entity_poly.type
_entity_poly.pdbx_seq_one_letter_code
_entity_poly.pdbx_strand_id
1 'polypeptide(L)'
;MKTNYLNELKLLLDNYSMSENEKDDIISDYNEMYDNWRDYGMGEEEVEEKLGKPSTIIKELVEGYQTIKHVTHSKRSKKNGKLIAITPFISLVIFFILGFGYEGWTYAWLVFLIIPVSAIFLEMDNEPHKLTALMPFICLITFFILGFVFDLWHPGWLIFIAIPLVAIVTERKSIGFLNTLVSLSPLVALVAVLYIGLEMGMWVPTWTIFLIVPALGVLNIKSKFKILLWEVLIIGGTAAYIYYGYTFDSWNLALLAFIPLVIFGVLQDDEGITKMPKEYRILTLGVIASFFILGFLTGMWGYVWIVFLVIPVFAILKETKGNERVIAITPFIAIVIFFTLGYFLDLWAYSWIAFLIIPVTAIIKEG
;
A
#
# COMPACT_ATOMS: atom_id res chain seq x y z
N MET A 1 24.31 -47.87 -1.86
CA MET A 1 23.04 -47.12 -1.72
C MET A 1 23.23 -45.60 -1.72
N LYS A 2 24.37 -45.10 -1.21
CA LYS A 2 24.78 -43.68 -1.22
C LYS A 2 24.42 -42.86 -2.47
N THR A 3 24.77 -43.34 -3.67
CA THR A 3 24.50 -42.62 -4.92
C THR A 3 23.01 -42.41 -5.17
N ASN A 4 22.17 -43.38 -4.79
CA ASN A 4 20.72 -43.25 -4.92
C ASN A 4 20.17 -42.23 -3.91
N TYR A 5 20.68 -42.24 -2.68
CA TYR A 5 20.32 -41.28 -1.64
C TYR A 5 20.62 -39.83 -2.08
N LEU A 6 21.84 -39.57 -2.54
CA LEU A 6 22.26 -38.23 -2.98
C LEU A 6 21.52 -37.76 -4.24
N ASN A 7 21.24 -38.69 -5.18
CA ASN A 7 20.43 -38.37 -6.36
C ASN A 7 18.97 -38.01 -5.99
N GLU A 8 18.38 -38.73 -5.02
CA GLU A 8 17.03 -38.43 -4.54
C GLU A 8 16.98 -37.06 -3.83
N LEU A 9 17.99 -36.76 -2.99
CA LEU A 9 18.11 -35.45 -2.33
C LEU A 9 18.25 -34.31 -3.35
N LYS A 10 19.09 -34.48 -4.38
CA LYS A 10 19.26 -33.51 -5.46
C LYS A 10 17.95 -33.23 -6.20
N LEU A 11 17.22 -34.27 -6.58
CA LEU A 11 15.91 -34.15 -7.24
C LEU A 11 14.88 -33.42 -6.37
N LEU A 12 14.96 -33.57 -5.05
CA LEU A 12 14.07 -32.88 -4.13
C LEU A 12 14.43 -31.39 -4.00
N LEU A 13 15.72 -31.06 -3.90
CA LEU A 13 16.24 -29.68 -3.83
C LEU A 13 15.94 -28.87 -5.09
N ASP A 14 15.89 -29.50 -6.26
CA ASP A 14 15.53 -28.84 -7.53
C ASP A 14 14.12 -28.24 -7.55
N ASN A 15 13.24 -28.64 -6.63
CA ASN A 15 11.91 -28.07 -6.49
C ASN A 15 11.87 -26.76 -5.69
N TYR A 16 13.02 -26.18 -5.31
CA TYR A 16 13.10 -24.99 -4.46
C TYR A 16 13.98 -23.90 -5.08
N SER A 17 13.64 -22.64 -4.80
CA SER A 17 14.27 -21.42 -5.35
C SER A 17 15.59 -21.11 -4.66
N MET A 18 16.53 -22.05 -4.76
CA MET A 18 17.85 -22.04 -4.15
C MET A 18 18.93 -21.90 -5.23
N SER A 19 20.05 -21.24 -4.93
CA SER A 19 21.15 -21.13 -5.88
C SER A 19 21.82 -22.50 -6.11
N GLU A 20 22.36 -22.75 -7.31
CA GLU A 20 23.05 -24.03 -7.60
C GLU A 20 24.24 -24.28 -6.66
N ASN A 21 24.93 -23.22 -6.22
CA ASN A 21 26.03 -23.34 -5.26
C ASN A 21 25.53 -23.86 -3.90
N GLU A 22 24.43 -23.34 -3.37
CA GLU A 22 23.87 -23.79 -2.09
C GLU A 22 23.35 -25.24 -2.16
N LYS A 23 22.78 -25.64 -3.31
CA LYS A 23 22.38 -27.04 -3.52
C LYS A 23 23.59 -27.97 -3.52
N ASP A 24 24.66 -27.58 -4.21
CA ASP A 24 25.89 -28.36 -4.26
C ASP A 24 26.57 -28.44 -2.89
N ASP A 25 26.54 -27.35 -2.10
CA ASP A 25 27.03 -27.33 -0.71
C ASP A 25 26.25 -28.32 0.16
N ILE A 26 24.92 -28.32 0.13
CA ILE A 26 24.08 -29.26 0.88
C ILE A 26 24.35 -30.71 0.48
N ILE A 27 24.49 -30.97 -0.83
CA ILE A 27 24.79 -32.33 -1.33
C ILE A 27 26.19 -32.76 -0.89
N SER A 28 27.16 -31.85 -0.88
CA SER A 28 28.52 -32.11 -0.41
C SER A 28 28.55 -32.45 1.08
N ASP A 29 27.86 -31.66 1.90
CA ASP A 29 27.77 -31.90 3.35
C ASP A 29 27.18 -33.28 3.65
N TYR A 30 26.08 -33.65 2.98
CA TYR A 30 25.47 -34.97 3.15
C TYR A 30 26.35 -36.10 2.60
N ASN A 31 27.12 -35.85 1.54
CA ASN A 31 28.08 -36.82 1.02
C ASN A 31 29.20 -37.09 2.04
N GLU A 32 29.73 -36.05 2.68
CA GLU A 32 30.75 -36.17 3.75
C GLU A 32 30.19 -36.85 5.00
N MET A 33 28.98 -36.49 5.44
CA MET A 33 28.34 -37.15 6.58
C MET A 33 28.12 -38.64 6.32
N TYR A 34 27.69 -39.00 5.10
CA TYR A 34 27.52 -40.40 4.71
C TYR A 34 28.86 -41.16 4.75
N ASP A 35 29.94 -40.57 4.26
CA ASP A 35 31.29 -41.18 4.32
C ASP A 35 31.78 -41.33 5.76
N ASN A 36 31.59 -40.31 6.60
CA ASN A 36 31.97 -40.37 8.01
C ASN A 36 31.30 -41.54 8.75
N TRP A 37 29.99 -41.76 8.55
CA TRP A 37 29.29 -42.88 9.18
C TRP A 37 29.74 -44.24 8.66
N ARG A 38 30.14 -44.31 7.38
CA ARG A 38 30.73 -45.51 6.79
C ARG A 38 32.11 -45.82 7.39
N ASP A 39 32.91 -44.80 7.65
CA ASP A 39 34.22 -44.94 8.30
C ASP A 39 34.11 -45.38 9.77
N TYR A 40 33.00 -45.07 10.44
CA TYR A 40 32.66 -45.63 11.75
C TYR A 40 32.16 -47.10 11.71
N GLY A 41 32.12 -47.72 10.53
CA GLY A 41 31.80 -49.13 10.36
C GLY A 41 30.30 -49.45 10.28
N MET A 42 29.43 -48.45 10.08
CA MET A 42 27.98 -48.68 9.93
C MET A 42 27.61 -49.28 8.57
N GLY A 43 26.60 -50.14 8.56
CA GLY A 43 25.98 -50.67 7.33
C GLY A 43 25.19 -49.60 6.59
N GLU A 44 25.02 -49.73 5.26
CA GLU A 44 24.37 -48.69 4.44
C GLU A 44 22.94 -48.34 4.88
N GLU A 45 22.15 -49.32 5.35
CA GLU A 45 20.77 -49.10 5.85
C GLU A 45 20.74 -48.33 7.18
N GLU A 46 21.72 -48.57 8.06
CA GLU A 46 21.85 -47.90 9.35
C GLU A 46 22.27 -46.43 9.20
N VAL A 47 23.11 -46.14 8.19
CA VAL A 47 23.49 -44.76 7.83
C VAL A 47 22.28 -43.96 7.36
N GLU A 48 21.40 -44.55 6.53
CA GLU A 48 20.17 -43.89 6.08
C GLU A 48 19.16 -43.67 7.21
N GLU A 49 19.11 -44.56 8.21
CA GLU A 49 18.29 -44.36 9.40
C GLU A 49 18.80 -43.19 10.26
N LYS A 50 20.14 -43.02 10.35
CA LYS A 50 20.77 -41.91 11.09
C LYS A 50 20.66 -40.57 10.39
N LEU A 51 20.85 -40.54 9.08
CA LEU A 51 20.73 -39.32 8.28
C LEU A 51 19.27 -38.93 8.01
N GLY A 52 18.35 -39.89 8.10
CA GLY A 52 16.95 -39.73 7.74
C GLY A 52 16.74 -39.83 6.23
N LYS A 53 15.52 -40.20 5.82
CA LYS A 53 15.17 -40.31 4.40
C LYS A 53 15.18 -38.92 3.73
N PRO A 54 15.65 -38.80 2.46
CA PRO A 54 15.69 -37.52 1.74
C PRO A 54 14.36 -36.76 1.76
N SER A 55 13.25 -37.49 1.60
CA SER A 55 11.88 -36.95 1.65
C SER A 55 11.45 -36.37 3.01
N THR A 56 12.13 -36.72 4.10
CA THR A 56 11.83 -36.23 5.45
C THR A 56 12.68 -35.01 5.78
N ILE A 57 13.98 -35.09 5.51
CA ILE A 57 14.95 -34.02 5.82
C ILE A 57 14.78 -32.78 4.94
N ILE A 58 14.24 -32.93 3.72
CA ILE A 58 14.10 -31.82 2.78
C ILE A 58 13.33 -30.64 3.39
N LYS A 59 12.32 -30.89 4.24
CA LYS A 59 11.50 -29.85 4.86
C LYS A 59 12.30 -28.93 5.77
N GLU A 60 13.31 -29.46 6.44
CA GLU A 60 14.19 -28.71 7.33
C GLU A 60 15.26 -27.97 6.53
N LEU A 61 15.80 -28.60 5.48
CA LEU A 61 16.86 -28.03 4.63
C LEU A 61 16.39 -26.84 3.78
N VAL A 62 15.10 -26.79 3.43
CA VAL A 62 14.52 -25.76 2.56
C VAL A 62 13.65 -24.77 3.32
N GLU A 63 13.70 -24.77 4.66
CA GLU A 63 12.94 -23.84 5.49
C GLU A 63 13.34 -22.39 5.14
N GLY A 64 12.37 -21.60 4.64
CA GLY A 64 12.61 -20.25 4.15
C GLY A 64 12.73 -20.10 2.64
N TYR A 65 12.89 -21.19 1.88
CA TYR A 65 12.92 -21.16 0.41
C TYR A 65 11.52 -21.35 -0.19
N GLN A 66 11.20 -20.58 -1.24
CA GLN A 66 9.96 -20.79 -1.98
C GLN A 66 10.09 -22.01 -2.87
N THR A 67 9.04 -22.85 -2.93
CA THR A 67 8.99 -23.95 -3.91
C THR A 67 8.97 -23.35 -5.32
N ILE A 68 9.92 -23.74 -6.16
CA ILE A 68 9.76 -23.64 -7.60
C ILE A 68 8.67 -24.65 -7.92
N LYS A 69 7.42 -24.21 -7.89
CA LYS A 69 6.38 -24.91 -8.64
C LYS A 69 6.93 -24.94 -10.06
N HIS A 70 7.45 -26.09 -10.50
CA HIS A 70 7.56 -26.36 -11.92
C HIS A 70 6.17 -26.04 -12.45
N VAL A 71 6.06 -24.92 -13.16
CA VAL A 71 4.90 -24.60 -13.97
C VAL A 71 4.97 -25.67 -15.04
N THR A 72 4.44 -26.85 -14.72
CA THR A 72 3.82 -27.68 -15.72
C THR A 72 2.86 -26.71 -16.38
N HIS A 73 3.23 -26.22 -17.57
CA HIS A 73 2.37 -25.39 -18.39
C HIS A 73 1.15 -26.25 -18.67
N SER A 74 0.21 -26.22 -17.73
CA SER A 74 -1.05 -26.89 -17.89
C SER A 74 -1.65 -26.28 -19.15
N LYS A 75 -2.29 -27.11 -19.98
CA LYS A 75 -3.02 -26.62 -21.16
C LYS A 75 -3.93 -25.42 -20.82
N ARG A 76 -4.34 -25.30 -19.54
CA ARG A 76 -5.07 -24.18 -18.95
C ARG A 76 -4.29 -22.86 -18.92
N SER A 77 -3.03 -22.82 -18.48
CA SER A 77 -2.20 -21.60 -18.49
C SER A 77 -1.97 -21.08 -19.92
N LYS A 78 -1.66 -21.98 -20.87
CA LYS A 78 -1.49 -21.61 -22.29
C LYS A 78 -2.80 -21.15 -22.95
N LYS A 79 -3.95 -21.75 -22.57
CA LYS A 79 -5.28 -21.33 -23.01
C LYS A 79 -5.66 -19.96 -22.44
N ASN A 80 -5.36 -19.72 -21.16
CA ASN A 80 -5.63 -18.45 -20.49
C ASN A 80 -4.82 -17.31 -21.12
N GLY A 81 -3.51 -17.51 -21.37
CA GLY A 81 -2.69 -16.52 -22.07
C GLY A 81 -3.20 -16.19 -23.49
N LYS A 82 -3.68 -17.19 -24.24
CA LYS A 82 -4.30 -16.96 -25.55
C LYS A 82 -5.60 -16.17 -25.44
N LEU A 83 -6.44 -16.43 -24.44
CA LEU A 83 -7.67 -15.68 -24.21
C LEU A 83 -7.38 -14.23 -23.83
N ILE A 84 -6.41 -13.99 -22.94
CA ILE A 84 -5.97 -12.65 -22.52
C ILE A 84 -5.45 -11.85 -23.72
N ALA A 85 -4.67 -12.47 -24.60
CA ALA A 85 -4.15 -11.79 -25.79
C ALA A 85 -5.25 -11.40 -26.81
N ILE A 86 -6.40 -12.08 -26.80
CA ILE A 86 -7.51 -11.82 -27.74
C ILE A 86 -8.48 -10.78 -27.17
N THR A 87 -8.48 -10.52 -25.85
CA THR A 87 -9.47 -9.62 -25.24
C THR A 87 -9.45 -8.18 -25.75
N PRO A 88 -8.31 -7.54 -26.12
CA PRO A 88 -8.34 -6.21 -26.73
C PRO A 88 -9.10 -6.17 -28.05
N PHE A 89 -8.98 -7.21 -28.87
CA PHE A 89 -9.70 -7.33 -30.14
C PHE A 89 -11.19 -7.54 -29.92
N ILE A 90 -11.57 -8.38 -28.95
CA ILE A 90 -12.97 -8.58 -28.56
C ILE A 90 -13.56 -7.25 -28.06
N SER A 91 -12.85 -6.55 -27.17
CA SER A 91 -13.27 -5.25 -26.65
C SER A 91 -13.45 -4.22 -27.77
N LEU A 92 -12.54 -4.18 -28.74
CA LEU A 92 -12.62 -3.28 -29.88
C LEU A 92 -13.84 -3.56 -30.76
N VAL A 93 -14.13 -4.84 -31.06
CA VAL A 93 -15.29 -5.22 -31.85
C VAL A 93 -16.59 -4.85 -31.13
N ILE A 94 -16.70 -5.14 -29.84
CA ILE A 94 -17.87 -4.77 -29.03
C ILE A 94 -18.03 -3.25 -28.95
N PHE A 95 -16.92 -2.51 -28.77
CA PHE A 95 -16.92 -1.04 -28.75
C PHE A 95 -17.54 -0.45 -30.02
N PHE A 96 -17.12 -0.92 -31.20
CA PHE A 96 -17.68 -0.44 -32.47
C PHE A 96 -19.12 -0.90 -32.71
N ILE A 97 -19.50 -2.11 -32.30
CA ILE A 97 -20.90 -2.56 -32.38
C ILE A 97 -21.80 -1.67 -31.51
N LEU A 98 -21.38 -1.34 -30.30
CA LEU A 98 -22.15 -0.45 -29.41
C LEU A 98 -22.18 0.99 -29.92
N GLY A 99 -21.05 1.51 -30.42
CA GLY A 99 -20.95 2.86 -30.94
C GLY A 99 -21.76 3.07 -32.22
N PHE A 100 -21.59 2.22 -33.23
CA PHE A 100 -22.29 2.36 -34.52
C PHE A 100 -23.68 1.73 -34.53
N GLY A 101 -23.89 0.62 -33.83
CA GLY A 101 -25.16 -0.10 -33.85
C GLY A 101 -26.22 0.48 -32.91
N TYR A 102 -25.79 1.06 -31.78
CA TYR A 102 -26.69 1.56 -30.73
C TYR A 102 -26.45 3.04 -30.36
N GLU A 103 -25.63 3.75 -31.14
CA GLU A 103 -25.20 5.14 -30.86
C GLU A 103 -24.60 5.32 -29.44
N GLY A 104 -24.10 4.23 -28.85
CA GLY A 104 -23.72 4.14 -27.44
C GLY A 104 -22.32 4.66 -27.11
N TRP A 105 -21.78 5.62 -27.87
CA TRP A 105 -20.39 6.10 -27.75
C TRP A 105 -20.03 6.54 -26.33
N THR A 106 -20.98 7.15 -25.61
CA THR A 106 -20.83 7.61 -24.23
C THR A 106 -20.46 6.49 -23.25
N TYR A 107 -20.91 5.26 -23.51
CA TYR A 107 -20.72 4.11 -22.62
C TYR A 107 -19.83 3.03 -23.21
N ALA A 108 -19.69 3.00 -24.54
CA ALA A 108 -18.98 1.95 -25.27
C ALA A 108 -17.54 1.77 -24.77
N TRP A 109 -16.87 2.85 -24.35
CA TRP A 109 -15.49 2.79 -23.87
C TRP A 109 -15.33 1.96 -22.58
N LEU A 110 -16.39 1.76 -21.78
CA LEU A 110 -16.35 0.89 -20.60
C LEU A 110 -16.04 -0.57 -20.94
N VAL A 111 -16.28 -0.98 -22.19
CA VAL A 111 -15.94 -2.31 -22.71
C VAL A 111 -14.42 -2.57 -22.66
N PHE A 112 -13.59 -1.54 -22.69
CA PHE A 112 -12.14 -1.71 -22.55
C PHE A 112 -11.72 -2.20 -21.15
N LEU A 113 -12.58 -2.07 -20.13
CA LEU A 113 -12.35 -2.65 -18.80
C LEU A 113 -12.32 -4.18 -18.83
N ILE A 114 -12.88 -4.83 -19.87
CA ILE A 114 -12.78 -6.28 -20.07
C ILE A 114 -11.30 -6.71 -20.19
N ILE A 115 -10.43 -5.87 -20.73
CA ILE A 115 -9.01 -6.19 -20.93
C ILE A 115 -8.35 -6.53 -19.58
N PRO A 116 -8.23 -5.59 -18.61
CA PRO A 116 -7.62 -5.90 -17.32
C PRO A 116 -8.45 -6.87 -16.48
N VAL A 117 -9.80 -6.81 -16.54
CA VAL A 117 -10.67 -7.74 -15.77
C VAL A 117 -10.47 -9.18 -16.24
N SER A 118 -10.35 -9.43 -17.54
CA SER A 118 -10.11 -10.76 -18.09
C SER A 118 -8.75 -11.31 -17.68
N ALA A 119 -7.70 -10.48 -17.68
CA ALA A 119 -6.37 -10.86 -17.21
C ALA A 119 -6.42 -11.30 -15.74
N ILE A 120 -6.93 -10.45 -14.85
CA ILE A 120 -7.08 -10.77 -13.42
C ILE A 120 -7.90 -12.04 -13.21
N PHE A 121 -9.01 -12.17 -13.93
CA PHE A 121 -9.90 -13.31 -13.75
C PHE A 121 -9.26 -14.65 -14.16
N LEU A 122 -8.46 -14.63 -15.23
CA LEU A 122 -7.84 -15.81 -15.83
C LEU A 122 -6.47 -16.16 -15.22
N GLU A 123 -5.73 -15.18 -14.69
CA GLU A 123 -4.41 -15.38 -14.07
C GLU A 123 -4.54 -15.73 -12.58
N MET A 124 -5.40 -15.04 -11.83
CA MET A 124 -5.52 -15.19 -10.37
C MET A 124 -6.55 -16.26 -9.97
N ASP A 125 -6.69 -17.33 -10.76
CA ASP A 125 -7.72 -18.35 -10.51
C ASP A 125 -7.45 -19.11 -9.19
N ASN A 126 -8.41 -19.05 -8.26
CA ASN A 126 -8.32 -19.56 -6.87
C ASN A 126 -7.41 -18.77 -5.91
N GLU A 127 -7.01 -17.54 -6.25
CA GLU A 127 -6.30 -16.69 -5.30
C GLU A 127 -7.27 -15.97 -4.34
N PRO A 128 -7.00 -15.94 -3.03
CA PRO A 128 -7.86 -15.28 -2.06
C PRO A 128 -7.98 -13.76 -2.30
N HIS A 129 -6.97 -13.15 -2.92
CA HIS A 129 -6.93 -11.70 -3.20
C HIS A 129 -7.53 -11.32 -4.57
N LYS A 130 -8.05 -12.27 -5.35
CA LYS A 130 -8.69 -12.01 -6.66
C LYS A 130 -9.81 -10.97 -6.57
N LEU A 131 -10.63 -11.04 -5.52
CA LEU A 131 -11.71 -10.06 -5.32
C LEU A 131 -11.13 -8.66 -5.11
N THR A 132 -10.07 -8.52 -4.32
CA THR A 132 -9.39 -7.24 -4.07
C THR A 132 -8.86 -6.62 -5.35
N ALA A 133 -8.25 -7.44 -6.23
CA ALA A 133 -7.78 -6.98 -7.54
C ALA A 133 -8.92 -6.54 -8.48
N LEU A 134 -10.11 -7.14 -8.36
CA LEU A 134 -11.29 -6.78 -9.18
C LEU A 134 -12.04 -5.55 -8.66
N MET A 135 -11.90 -5.17 -7.38
CA MET A 135 -12.69 -4.09 -6.79
C MET A 135 -12.58 -2.74 -7.52
N PRO A 136 -11.41 -2.26 -7.98
CA PRO A 136 -11.33 -1.01 -8.73
C PRO A 136 -12.24 -0.99 -9.96
N PHE A 137 -12.32 -2.11 -10.69
CA PHE A 137 -13.16 -2.24 -11.88
C PHE A 137 -14.64 -2.34 -11.52
N ILE A 138 -14.99 -3.10 -10.49
CA ILE A 138 -16.37 -3.23 -10.00
C ILE A 138 -16.88 -1.86 -9.51
N CYS A 139 -16.06 -1.13 -8.75
CA CYS A 139 -16.38 0.21 -8.25
C CYS A 139 -16.53 1.20 -9.41
N LEU A 140 -15.64 1.15 -10.41
CA LEU A 140 -15.70 2.02 -11.58
C LEU A 140 -17.00 1.81 -12.38
N ILE A 141 -17.35 0.55 -12.66
CA ILE A 141 -18.60 0.20 -13.36
C ILE A 141 -19.81 0.71 -12.56
N THR A 142 -19.82 0.45 -11.24
CA THR A 142 -20.91 0.88 -10.36
C THR A 142 -21.00 2.41 -10.31
N PHE A 143 -19.88 3.11 -10.21
CA PHE A 143 -19.81 4.57 -10.22
C PHE A 143 -20.41 5.17 -11.49
N PHE A 144 -20.09 4.61 -12.66
CA PHE A 144 -20.67 5.08 -13.92
C PHE A 144 -22.16 4.76 -14.03
N ILE A 145 -22.62 3.60 -13.55
CA ILE A 145 -24.05 3.31 -13.50
C ILE A 145 -24.78 4.33 -12.60
N LEU A 146 -24.24 4.61 -11.42
CA LEU A 146 -24.79 5.62 -10.50
C LEU A 146 -24.81 7.01 -11.14
N GLY A 147 -23.73 7.42 -11.81
CA GLY A 147 -23.64 8.71 -12.49
C GLY A 147 -24.57 8.83 -13.69
N PHE A 148 -24.58 7.86 -14.60
CA PHE A 148 -25.33 7.98 -15.86
C PHE A 148 -26.82 7.63 -15.73
N VAL A 149 -27.18 6.65 -14.89
CA VAL A 149 -28.57 6.20 -14.75
C VAL A 149 -29.32 7.00 -13.68
N PHE A 150 -28.63 7.36 -12.59
CA PHE A 150 -29.25 7.97 -11.42
C PHE A 150 -28.82 9.43 -11.18
N ASP A 151 -27.91 9.98 -11.99
CA ASP A 151 -27.31 11.31 -11.81
C ASP A 151 -26.59 11.50 -10.45
N LEU A 152 -26.16 10.38 -9.86
CA LEU A 152 -25.55 10.33 -8.53
C LEU A 152 -24.02 10.44 -8.60
N TRP A 153 -23.48 11.39 -9.36
CA TRP A 153 -22.03 11.59 -9.49
C TRP A 153 -21.34 11.95 -8.16
N HIS A 154 -21.99 12.81 -7.37
CA HIS A 154 -21.44 13.35 -6.13
C HIS A 154 -21.59 12.46 -4.90
N PRO A 155 -22.64 11.65 -4.72
CA PRO A 155 -22.61 10.59 -3.70
C PRO A 155 -21.97 9.29 -4.23
N GLY A 156 -21.91 9.11 -5.55
CA GLY A 156 -21.45 7.88 -6.20
C GLY A 156 -20.00 7.53 -5.90
N TRP A 157 -19.12 8.51 -5.66
CA TRP A 157 -17.71 8.24 -5.35
C TRP A 157 -17.51 7.44 -4.05
N LEU A 158 -18.50 7.41 -3.16
CA LEU A 158 -18.44 6.61 -1.93
C LEU A 158 -18.26 5.12 -2.21
N ILE A 159 -18.64 4.64 -3.40
CA ILE A 159 -18.41 3.25 -3.79
C ILE A 159 -16.92 2.87 -3.78
N PHE A 160 -16.01 3.83 -4.01
CA PHE A 160 -14.57 3.57 -4.00
C PHE A 160 -14.03 3.21 -2.62
N ILE A 161 -14.75 3.52 -1.53
CA ILE A 161 -14.44 3.05 -0.17
C ILE A 161 -14.49 1.52 -0.09
N ALA A 162 -15.25 0.85 -0.96
CA ALA A 162 -15.30 -0.60 -1.01
C ALA A 162 -13.95 -1.25 -1.38
N ILE A 163 -13.06 -0.54 -2.08
CA ILE A 163 -11.74 -1.04 -2.48
C ILE A 163 -10.87 -1.33 -1.24
N PRO A 164 -10.49 -0.34 -0.40
CA PRO A 164 -9.71 -0.60 0.79
C PRO A 164 -10.47 -1.47 1.79
N LEU A 165 -11.79 -1.37 1.86
CA LEU A 165 -12.61 -2.20 2.75
C LEU A 165 -12.44 -3.70 2.45
N VAL A 166 -12.60 -4.10 1.18
CA VAL A 166 -12.45 -5.50 0.78
C VAL A 166 -11.00 -5.98 0.95
N ALA A 167 -10.02 -5.13 0.65
CA ALA A 167 -8.61 -5.46 0.89
C ALA A 167 -8.37 -5.85 2.36
N ILE A 168 -8.79 -4.98 3.29
CA ILE A 168 -8.62 -5.21 4.74
C ILE A 168 -9.39 -6.46 5.20
N VAL A 169 -10.63 -6.65 4.74
CA VAL A 169 -11.46 -7.81 5.12
C VAL A 169 -10.84 -9.12 4.61
N THR A 170 -10.26 -9.11 3.41
CA THR A 170 -9.59 -10.27 2.82
C THR A 170 -8.33 -10.63 3.60
N GLU A 171 -7.58 -9.63 4.06
CA GLU A 171 -6.33 -9.80 4.82
C GLU A 171 -6.52 -10.02 6.33
N ARG A 172 -7.76 -9.84 6.84
CA ARG A 172 -8.13 -9.90 8.27
C ARG A 172 -7.52 -11.05 9.06
N LYS A 173 -7.45 -12.25 8.46
CA LYS A 173 -6.94 -13.45 9.14
C LYS A 173 -5.47 -13.33 9.55
N SER A 174 -4.69 -12.49 8.87
CA SER A 174 -3.26 -12.31 9.11
C SER A 174 -2.93 -11.22 10.14
N ILE A 175 -3.82 -10.25 10.33
CA ILE A 175 -3.50 -8.98 11.02
C ILE A 175 -4.03 -8.95 12.48
N GLY A 176 -4.98 -9.80 12.84
CA GLY A 176 -5.58 -9.86 14.19
C GLY A 176 -6.73 -8.85 14.39
N PHE A 177 -7.58 -9.07 15.41
CA PHE A 177 -8.84 -8.33 15.56
C PHE A 177 -8.64 -6.83 15.81
N LEU A 178 -7.80 -6.44 16.76
CA LEU A 178 -7.57 -5.02 17.09
C LEU A 178 -6.99 -4.26 15.90
N ASN A 179 -5.97 -4.81 15.24
CA ASN A 179 -5.38 -4.19 14.06
C ASN A 179 -6.36 -4.09 12.89
N THR A 180 -7.30 -5.04 12.76
CA THR A 180 -8.39 -4.93 11.78
C THR A 180 -9.29 -3.74 12.10
N LEU A 181 -9.66 -3.54 13.37
CA LEU A 181 -10.45 -2.38 13.79
C LEU A 181 -9.70 -1.07 13.52
N VAL A 182 -8.42 -1.00 13.86
CA VAL A 182 -7.58 0.17 13.56
C VAL A 182 -7.55 0.45 12.06
N SER A 183 -7.38 -0.58 11.23
CA SER A 183 -7.32 -0.44 9.76
C SER A 183 -8.66 -0.01 9.15
N LEU A 184 -9.78 -0.46 9.70
CA LEU A 184 -11.12 -0.08 9.25
C LEU A 184 -11.56 1.30 9.78
N SER A 185 -10.99 1.75 10.89
CA SER A 185 -11.44 2.94 11.60
C SER A 185 -11.43 4.23 10.78
N PRO A 186 -10.46 4.52 9.88
CA PRO A 186 -10.52 5.71 9.02
C PRO A 186 -11.70 5.67 8.04
N LEU A 187 -12.05 4.48 7.52
CA LEU A 187 -13.16 4.31 6.59
C LEU A 187 -14.50 4.53 7.30
N VAL A 188 -14.65 3.95 8.50
CA VAL A 188 -15.84 4.14 9.33
C VAL A 188 -15.97 5.61 9.77
N ALA A 189 -14.88 6.23 10.18
CA ALA A 189 -14.84 7.65 10.55
C ALA A 189 -15.26 8.55 9.37
N LEU A 190 -14.73 8.29 8.17
CA LEU A 190 -15.10 9.04 6.96
C LEU A 190 -16.60 8.96 6.69
N VAL A 191 -17.18 7.76 6.71
CA VAL A 191 -18.64 7.58 6.50
C VAL A 191 -19.44 8.32 7.57
N ALA A 192 -19.04 8.24 8.83
CA ALA A 192 -19.71 8.93 9.93
C ALA A 192 -19.63 10.47 9.79
N VAL A 193 -18.46 11.01 9.48
CA VAL A 193 -18.26 12.46 9.26
C VAL A 193 -19.09 12.97 8.10
N LEU A 194 -19.14 12.22 6.99
CA LEU A 194 -19.95 12.59 5.84
C LEU A 194 -21.45 12.56 6.16
N TYR A 195 -21.91 11.50 6.83
CA TYR A 195 -23.30 11.38 7.23
C TYR A 195 -23.73 12.54 8.15
N ILE A 196 -22.96 12.83 9.19
CA ILE A 196 -23.28 13.93 10.12
C ILE A 196 -23.12 15.30 9.44
N GLY A 197 -22.09 15.47 8.61
CA GLY A 197 -21.86 16.70 7.84
C GLY A 197 -22.99 17.02 6.86
N LEU A 198 -23.52 16.00 6.18
CA LEU A 198 -24.62 16.15 5.22
C LEU A 198 -25.98 16.33 5.89
N GLU A 199 -26.31 15.52 6.90
CA GLU A 199 -27.63 15.55 7.56
C GLU A 199 -27.75 16.69 8.58
N MET A 200 -26.69 16.97 9.33
CA MET A 200 -26.71 17.93 10.44
C MET A 200 -25.97 19.23 10.13
N GLY A 201 -25.25 19.32 9.01
CA GLY A 201 -24.45 20.50 8.65
C GLY A 201 -23.22 20.73 9.53
N MET A 202 -22.88 19.78 10.40
CA MET A 202 -21.89 19.93 11.47
C MET A 202 -20.49 19.49 11.05
N TRP A 203 -19.86 20.17 10.09
CA TRP A 203 -18.53 19.80 9.57
C TRP A 203 -17.36 20.06 10.52
N VAL A 204 -17.41 21.17 11.26
CA VAL A 204 -16.30 21.63 12.11
C VAL A 204 -16.12 20.81 13.40
N PRO A 205 -17.16 20.33 14.09
CA PRO A 205 -16.96 19.46 15.26
C PRO A 205 -16.72 17.99 14.88
N THR A 206 -17.20 17.53 13.73
CA THR A 206 -17.20 16.10 13.36
C THR A 206 -15.84 15.53 13.03
N TRP A 207 -14.85 16.35 12.60
CA TRP A 207 -13.52 15.82 12.33
C TRP A 207 -12.90 15.09 13.52
N THR A 208 -13.31 15.43 14.76
CA THR A 208 -12.85 14.74 15.98
C THR A 208 -13.15 13.24 15.98
N ILE A 209 -14.11 12.76 15.18
CA ILE A 209 -14.38 11.33 14.98
C ILE A 209 -13.14 10.61 14.44
N PHE A 210 -12.29 11.26 13.63
CA PHE A 210 -11.04 10.65 13.16
C PHE A 210 -10.06 10.30 14.29
N LEU A 211 -10.22 10.87 15.48
CA LEU A 211 -9.41 10.51 16.66
C LEU A 211 -9.70 9.10 17.18
N ILE A 212 -10.75 8.43 16.68
CA ILE A 212 -10.96 7.00 16.92
C ILE A 212 -9.81 6.15 16.37
N VAL A 213 -9.13 6.61 15.31
CA VAL A 213 -8.00 5.92 14.68
C VAL A 213 -6.82 5.81 15.67
N PRO A 214 -6.26 6.92 16.19
CA PRO A 214 -5.22 6.85 17.21
C PRO A 214 -5.72 6.23 18.52
N ALA A 215 -6.97 6.44 18.93
CA ALA A 215 -7.51 5.82 20.16
C ALA A 215 -7.44 4.28 20.08
N LEU A 216 -7.97 3.68 19.00
CA LEU A 216 -7.87 2.25 18.78
C LEU A 216 -6.42 1.79 18.59
N GLY A 217 -5.59 2.58 17.89
CA GLY A 217 -4.19 2.26 17.63
C GLY A 217 -3.35 2.16 18.92
N VAL A 218 -3.62 3.03 19.89
CA VAL A 218 -2.95 3.05 21.19
C VAL A 218 -3.17 1.76 21.98
N LEU A 219 -4.31 1.07 21.80
CA LEU A 219 -4.60 -0.19 22.50
C LEU A 219 -3.60 -1.31 22.21
N ASN A 220 -2.80 -1.18 21.14
CA ASN A 220 -1.73 -2.12 20.81
C ASN A 220 -0.44 -1.89 21.63
N ILE A 221 -0.35 -0.82 22.42
CA ILE A 221 0.83 -0.53 23.25
C ILE A 221 0.88 -1.49 24.45
N LYS A 222 2.06 -2.03 24.76
CA LYS A 222 2.22 -3.00 25.88
C LYS A 222 1.90 -2.42 27.26
N SER A 223 2.15 -1.12 27.47
CA SER A 223 1.97 -0.47 28.77
C SER A 223 0.55 0.07 28.97
N LYS A 224 -0.17 -0.51 29.93
CA LYS A 224 -1.53 -0.09 30.31
C LYS A 224 -1.61 1.36 30.81
N PHE A 225 -0.56 1.85 31.47
CA PHE A 225 -0.51 3.24 31.93
C PHE A 225 -0.37 4.22 30.76
N LYS A 226 0.48 3.88 29.77
CA LYS A 226 0.60 4.68 28.54
C LYS A 226 -0.73 4.71 27.78
N ILE A 227 -1.41 3.57 27.67
CA ILE A 227 -2.75 3.48 27.06
C ILE A 227 -3.74 4.42 27.75
N LEU A 228 -3.83 4.33 29.08
CA LEU A 228 -4.77 5.16 29.85
C LEU A 228 -4.51 6.66 29.64
N LEU A 229 -3.24 7.09 29.66
CA LEU A 229 -2.89 8.49 29.44
C LEU A 229 -3.28 8.97 28.03
N TRP A 230 -2.99 8.18 27.00
CA TRP A 230 -3.39 8.50 25.63
C TRP A 230 -4.91 8.64 25.50
N GLU A 231 -5.68 7.70 26.02
CA GLU A 231 -7.15 7.74 26.00
C GLU A 231 -7.71 8.97 26.73
N VAL A 232 -7.19 9.27 27.92
CA VAL A 232 -7.59 10.45 28.70
C VAL A 232 -7.28 11.74 27.94
N LEU A 233 -6.13 11.83 27.27
CA LEU A 233 -5.75 13.01 26.49
C LEU A 233 -6.58 13.17 25.22
N ILE A 234 -6.92 12.08 24.53
CA ILE A 234 -7.76 12.10 23.33
C ILE A 234 -9.19 12.50 23.71
N ILE A 235 -9.79 11.84 24.69
CA ILE A 235 -11.17 12.11 25.14
C ILE A 235 -11.25 13.50 25.77
N GLY A 236 -10.30 13.85 26.63
CA GLY A 236 -10.22 15.16 27.28
C GLY A 236 -10.02 16.29 26.28
N GLY A 237 -9.11 16.12 25.31
CA GLY A 237 -8.89 17.08 24.22
C GLY A 237 -10.13 17.26 23.35
N THR A 238 -10.82 16.18 23.02
CA THR A 238 -12.07 16.21 22.23
C THR A 238 -13.18 16.94 22.99
N ALA A 239 -13.39 16.61 24.26
CA ALA A 239 -14.39 17.26 25.09
C ALA A 239 -14.12 18.75 25.26
N ALA A 240 -12.85 19.13 25.52
CA ALA A 240 -12.43 20.51 25.63
C ALA A 240 -12.56 21.27 24.29
N TYR A 241 -12.21 20.65 23.17
CA TYR A 241 -12.37 21.22 21.82
C TYR A 241 -13.84 21.53 21.52
N ILE A 242 -14.73 20.56 21.75
CA ILE A 242 -16.17 20.73 21.53
C ILE A 242 -16.73 21.81 22.47
N TYR A 243 -16.41 21.74 23.77
CA TYR A 243 -16.87 22.71 24.76
C TYR A 243 -16.43 24.13 24.42
N TYR A 244 -15.15 24.33 24.11
CA TYR A 244 -14.62 25.65 23.77
C TYR A 244 -15.16 26.17 22.44
N GLY A 245 -15.25 25.29 21.44
CA GLY A 245 -15.81 25.60 20.12
C GLY A 245 -17.24 26.13 20.20
N TYR A 246 -18.10 25.47 20.98
CA TYR A 246 -19.49 25.93 21.17
C TYR A 246 -19.63 27.12 22.12
N THR A 247 -18.77 27.24 23.14
CA THR A 247 -18.90 28.33 24.14
C THR A 247 -18.40 29.67 23.60
N PHE A 248 -17.31 29.67 22.83
CA PHE A 248 -16.62 30.89 22.38
C PHE A 248 -16.71 31.13 20.87
N ASP A 249 -17.41 30.26 20.14
CA ASP A 249 -17.54 30.26 18.67
C ASP A 249 -16.19 30.38 17.93
N SER A 250 -15.12 29.90 18.59
CA SER A 250 -13.73 30.11 18.18
C SER A 250 -13.03 28.77 18.00
N TRP A 251 -13.45 28.03 16.96
CA TRP A 251 -12.94 26.69 16.65
C TRP A 251 -11.42 26.63 16.41
N ASN A 252 -10.84 27.70 15.88
CA ASN A 252 -9.38 27.80 15.70
C ASN A 252 -8.62 27.78 17.03
N LEU A 253 -9.12 28.49 18.04
CA LEU A 253 -8.53 28.49 19.38
C LEU A 253 -8.86 27.20 20.13
N ALA A 254 -10.02 26.59 19.86
CA ALA A 254 -10.39 25.31 20.44
C ALA A 254 -9.37 24.21 20.11
N LEU A 255 -8.68 24.28 18.97
CA LEU A 255 -7.61 23.32 18.60
C LEU A 255 -6.47 23.27 19.62
N LEU A 256 -6.25 24.34 20.39
CA LEU A 256 -5.24 24.37 21.45
C LEU A 256 -5.53 23.34 22.56
N ALA A 257 -6.77 22.87 22.68
CA ALA A 257 -7.14 21.77 23.57
C ALA A 257 -6.35 20.47 23.30
N PHE A 258 -5.83 20.29 22.09
CA PHE A 258 -5.01 19.13 21.72
C PHE A 258 -3.51 19.32 21.97
N ILE A 259 -3.05 20.49 22.45
CA ILE A 259 -1.62 20.70 22.78
C ILE A 259 -1.09 19.63 23.75
N PRO A 260 -1.77 19.29 24.87
CA PRO A 260 -1.29 18.25 25.77
C PRO A 260 -1.13 16.89 25.08
N LEU A 261 -2.06 16.53 24.19
CA LEU A 261 -1.99 15.29 23.39
C LEU A 261 -0.76 15.28 22.48
N VAL A 262 -0.52 16.38 21.76
CA VAL A 262 0.63 16.52 20.85
C VAL A 262 1.95 16.48 21.62
N ILE A 263 2.07 17.22 22.73
CA ILE A 263 3.26 17.23 23.58
C ILE A 263 3.54 15.82 24.10
N PHE A 264 2.51 15.14 24.62
CA PHE A 264 2.66 13.79 25.13
C PHE A 264 3.10 12.81 24.05
N GLY A 265 2.53 12.90 22.85
CA GLY A 265 2.92 12.10 21.70
C GLY A 265 4.39 12.27 21.31
N VAL A 266 4.86 13.51 21.23
CA VAL A 266 6.27 13.81 20.91
C VAL A 266 7.22 13.30 22.00
N LEU A 267 6.85 13.39 23.27
CA LEU A 267 7.68 12.93 24.39
C LEU A 267 7.76 11.40 24.48
N GLN A 268 6.73 10.69 24.03
CA GLN A 268 6.69 9.22 24.05
C GLN A 268 7.30 8.56 22.81
N ASP A 269 7.64 9.34 21.79
CA ASP A 269 8.12 8.81 20.52
C ASP A 269 9.55 8.27 20.66
N ASP A 270 9.65 6.96 20.94
CA ASP A 270 10.90 6.24 21.15
C ASP A 270 11.73 6.11 19.85
N GLU A 271 11.14 6.31 18.66
CA GLU A 271 11.81 6.26 17.35
C GLU A 271 11.73 7.56 16.53
N GLY A 272 11.14 8.60 17.12
CA GLY A 272 10.81 9.84 16.43
C GLY A 272 11.92 10.86 16.22
N ILE A 273 11.52 12.13 16.32
CA ILE A 273 12.36 13.33 16.11
C ILE A 273 13.66 13.27 16.95
N THR A 274 13.60 12.66 18.13
CA THR A 274 14.71 12.54 19.09
C THR A 274 15.83 11.61 18.60
N LYS A 275 15.50 10.58 17.80
CA LYS A 275 16.48 9.64 17.20
C LYS A 275 16.80 9.95 15.73
N MET A 276 16.07 10.85 15.07
CA MET A 276 16.39 11.29 13.70
C MET A 276 17.84 11.82 13.60
N PRO A 277 18.56 11.53 12.51
CA PRO A 277 19.89 12.09 12.26
C PRO A 277 19.85 13.62 12.29
N LYS A 278 20.91 14.25 12.81
CA LYS A 278 20.98 15.70 13.03
C LYS A 278 20.61 16.51 11.79
N GLU A 279 21.04 16.07 10.60
CA GLU A 279 20.76 16.73 9.32
C GLU A 279 19.25 16.79 9.02
N TYR A 280 18.54 15.67 9.13
CA TYR A 280 17.10 15.64 8.90
C TYR A 280 16.35 16.46 9.96
N ARG A 281 16.78 16.44 11.22
CA ARG A 281 16.18 17.25 12.28
C ARG A 281 16.30 18.76 12.00
N ILE A 282 17.48 19.22 11.61
CA ILE A 282 17.71 20.63 11.27
C ILE A 282 16.88 21.01 10.05
N LEU A 283 16.83 20.14 9.03
CA LEU A 283 16.02 20.37 7.85
C LEU A 283 14.53 20.50 8.19
N THR A 284 13.97 19.56 8.95
CA THR A 284 12.55 19.57 9.33
C THR A 284 12.21 20.83 10.13
N LEU A 285 13.04 21.20 11.11
CA LEU A 285 12.84 22.44 11.88
C LEU A 285 12.96 23.68 11.00
N GLY A 286 13.93 23.71 10.09
CA GLY A 286 14.13 24.81 9.13
C GLY A 286 12.95 24.97 8.17
N VAL A 287 12.39 23.86 7.67
CA VAL A 287 11.21 23.83 6.80
C VAL A 287 9.97 24.33 7.53
N ILE A 288 9.74 23.89 8.77
CA ILE A 288 8.63 24.38 9.61
C ILE A 288 8.77 25.88 9.87
N ALA A 289 9.96 26.33 10.27
CA ALA A 289 10.22 27.76 10.50
C ALA A 289 10.00 28.58 9.22
N SER A 290 10.49 28.09 8.07
CA SER A 290 10.32 28.74 6.78
C SER A 290 8.84 28.82 6.38
N PHE A 291 8.05 27.78 6.62
CA PHE A 291 6.61 27.78 6.37
C PHE A 291 5.90 28.91 7.15
N PHE A 292 6.16 29.05 8.45
CA PHE A 292 5.56 30.11 9.25
C PHE A 292 6.07 31.49 8.85
N ILE A 293 7.39 31.66 8.68
CA ILE A 293 7.98 32.95 8.29
C ILE A 293 7.39 33.42 6.96
N LEU A 294 7.42 32.57 5.93
CA LEU A 294 6.88 32.91 4.62
C LEU A 294 5.36 33.08 4.66
N GLY A 295 4.65 32.26 5.44
CA GLY A 295 3.20 32.36 5.64
C GLY A 295 2.79 33.70 6.23
N PHE A 296 3.49 34.16 7.28
CA PHE A 296 3.24 35.46 7.89
C PHE A 296 3.67 36.64 7.02
N LEU A 297 4.80 36.53 6.30
CA LEU A 297 5.30 37.60 5.44
C LEU A 297 4.45 37.82 4.19
N THR A 298 3.98 36.73 3.58
CA THR A 298 3.30 36.78 2.28
C THR A 298 1.77 36.67 2.38
N GLY A 299 1.25 36.14 3.48
CA GLY A 299 -0.17 35.79 3.63
C GLY A 299 -0.63 34.61 2.75
N MET A 300 0.24 34.04 1.91
CA MET A 300 -0.10 32.99 0.94
C MET A 300 0.04 31.58 1.53
N TRP A 301 -0.61 31.32 2.66
CA TRP A 301 -0.53 30.04 3.38
C TRP A 301 -0.78 28.82 2.47
N GLY A 302 -1.73 28.95 1.54
CA GLY A 302 -2.09 27.90 0.59
C GLY A 302 -1.05 27.61 -0.51
N TYR A 303 -0.07 28.48 -0.73
CA TYR A 303 1.05 28.21 -1.64
C TYR A 303 2.32 27.83 -0.86
N VAL A 304 2.55 28.46 0.28
CA VAL A 304 3.77 28.31 1.09
C VAL A 304 3.96 26.87 1.63
N TRP A 305 2.92 26.06 1.73
CA TRP A 305 3.06 24.65 2.14
C TRP A 305 3.99 23.85 1.21
N ILE A 306 4.24 24.31 -0.02
CA ILE A 306 5.17 23.67 -0.97
C ILE A 306 6.58 23.51 -0.42
N VAL A 307 6.97 24.33 0.57
CA VAL A 307 8.25 24.24 1.28
C VAL A 307 8.41 22.89 1.99
N PHE A 308 7.31 22.23 2.38
CA PHE A 308 7.38 20.88 2.98
C PHE A 308 7.90 19.81 2.02
N LEU A 309 7.79 20.01 0.69
CA LEU A 309 8.33 19.09 -0.31
C LEU A 309 9.87 19.02 -0.28
N VAL A 310 10.53 19.99 0.34
CA VAL A 310 12.00 19.97 0.51
C VAL A 310 12.45 18.76 1.35
N ILE A 311 11.65 18.30 2.32
CA ILE A 311 11.99 17.16 3.18
C ILE A 311 12.18 15.87 2.37
N PRO A 312 11.17 15.38 1.61
CA PRO A 312 11.34 14.18 0.80
C PRO A 312 12.34 14.36 -0.35
N VAL A 313 12.40 15.56 -0.96
CA VAL A 313 13.40 15.83 -2.01
C VAL A 313 14.83 15.71 -1.48
N PHE A 314 15.11 16.25 -0.28
CA PHE A 314 16.42 16.10 0.35
C PHE A 314 16.75 14.64 0.66
N ALA A 315 15.79 13.86 1.17
CA ALA A 315 15.97 12.43 1.42
C ALA A 315 16.38 11.69 0.14
N ILE A 316 15.67 11.92 -0.96
CA ILE A 316 15.95 11.31 -2.26
C ILE A 316 17.33 11.73 -2.78
N LEU A 317 17.67 13.01 -2.68
CA LEU A 317 18.99 13.51 -3.10
C LEU A 317 20.14 12.85 -2.35
N LYS A 318 19.92 12.49 -1.08
CA LYS A 318 20.92 11.85 -0.23
C LYS A 318 21.02 10.34 -0.48
N GLU A 319 19.88 9.65 -0.63
CA GLU A 319 19.79 8.19 -0.65
C GLU A 319 19.97 7.59 -2.05
N THR A 320 19.64 8.34 -3.11
CA THR A 320 19.67 7.84 -4.49
C THR A 320 20.71 8.59 -5.33
N LYS A 321 21.21 7.94 -6.39
CA LYS A 321 22.19 8.53 -7.34
C LYS A 321 21.78 8.23 -8.79
N GLY A 322 22.32 9.00 -9.74
CA GLY A 322 22.13 8.72 -11.16
C GLY A 322 20.68 8.88 -11.64
N ASN A 323 20.21 7.95 -12.47
CA ASN A 323 18.90 7.99 -13.11
C ASN A 323 17.74 7.81 -12.11
N GLU A 324 17.89 6.94 -11.11
CA GLU A 324 16.89 6.71 -10.06
C GLU A 324 16.51 7.99 -9.32
N ARG A 325 17.50 8.83 -9.03
CA ARG A 325 17.30 10.14 -8.38
C ARG A 325 16.39 11.04 -9.21
N VAL A 326 16.62 11.10 -10.52
CA VAL A 326 15.84 11.97 -11.41
C VAL A 326 14.39 11.48 -11.45
N ILE A 327 14.20 10.17 -11.58
CA ILE A 327 12.86 9.55 -11.59
C ILE A 327 12.13 9.86 -10.28
N ALA A 328 12.79 9.68 -9.13
CA ALA A 328 12.20 9.88 -7.81
C ALA A 328 11.87 11.35 -7.47
N ILE A 329 12.62 12.33 -7.99
CA ILE A 329 12.35 13.77 -7.75
C ILE A 329 11.21 14.30 -8.64
N THR A 330 10.98 13.67 -9.78
CA THR A 330 10.04 14.18 -10.81
C THR A 330 8.61 14.43 -10.30
N PRO A 331 8.01 13.57 -9.45
CA PRO A 331 6.69 13.85 -8.87
C PRO A 331 6.64 15.16 -8.08
N PHE A 332 7.71 15.50 -7.35
CA PHE A 332 7.78 16.75 -6.58
C PHE A 332 7.89 17.96 -7.50
N ILE A 333 8.64 17.85 -8.60
CA ILE A 333 8.70 18.89 -9.63
C ILE A 333 7.32 19.11 -10.27
N ALA A 334 6.62 18.02 -10.59
CA ALA A 334 5.26 18.10 -11.15
C ALA A 334 4.29 18.82 -10.18
N ILE A 335 4.34 18.51 -8.88
CA ILE A 335 3.55 19.19 -7.85
C ILE A 335 3.91 20.69 -7.79
N VAL A 336 5.19 21.04 -7.83
CA VAL A 336 5.64 22.45 -7.82
C VAL A 336 5.08 23.21 -9.00
N ILE A 337 5.15 22.65 -10.21
CA ILE A 337 4.59 23.25 -11.43
C ILE A 337 3.07 23.35 -11.31
N PHE A 338 2.41 22.28 -10.86
CA PHE A 338 0.96 22.22 -10.70
C PHE A 338 0.43 23.35 -9.82
N PHE A 339 1.00 23.50 -8.62
CA PHE A 339 0.59 24.53 -7.66
C PHE A 339 0.99 25.93 -8.11
N THR A 340 2.13 26.11 -8.77
CA THR A 340 2.56 27.44 -9.24
C THR A 340 1.65 27.96 -10.36
N LEU A 341 1.33 27.11 -11.34
CA LEU A 341 0.40 27.47 -12.41
C LEU A 341 -1.04 27.65 -11.90
N GLY A 342 -1.49 26.76 -11.01
CA GLY A 342 -2.83 26.86 -10.41
C GLY A 342 -3.00 28.12 -9.57
N TYR A 343 -2.06 28.40 -8.66
CA TYR A 343 -2.21 29.47 -7.68
C TYR A 343 -2.01 30.87 -8.28
N PHE A 344 -1.06 31.06 -9.21
CA PHE A 344 -0.75 32.37 -9.75
C PHE A 344 -1.43 32.70 -11.08
N LEU A 345 -1.83 31.69 -11.87
CA LEU A 345 -2.43 31.88 -13.19
C LEU A 345 -3.86 31.32 -13.29
N ASP A 346 -4.39 30.74 -12.22
CA ASP A 346 -5.71 30.07 -12.19
C ASP A 346 -5.85 28.93 -13.21
N LEU A 347 -4.73 28.34 -13.62
CA LEU A 347 -4.68 27.29 -14.65
C LEU A 347 -4.83 25.88 -14.07
N TRP A 348 -5.65 25.68 -13.04
CA TRP A 348 -5.80 24.39 -12.34
C TRP A 348 -6.19 23.23 -13.27
N ALA A 349 -7.01 23.50 -14.29
CA ALA A 349 -7.43 22.48 -15.25
C ALA A 349 -6.27 22.03 -16.15
N TYR A 350 -5.39 22.94 -16.55
CA TYR A 350 -4.29 22.67 -17.48
C TYR A 350 -3.02 22.22 -16.76
N SER A 351 -2.84 22.63 -15.51
CA SER A 351 -1.64 22.33 -14.73
C SER A 351 -1.48 20.84 -14.45
N TRP A 352 -2.55 20.04 -14.57
CA TRP A 352 -2.51 18.56 -14.55
C TRP A 352 -1.55 17.96 -15.57
N ILE A 353 -1.29 18.63 -16.69
CA ILE A 353 -0.33 18.19 -17.71
C ILE A 353 1.09 18.05 -17.12
N ALA A 354 1.42 18.78 -16.05
CA ALA A 354 2.72 18.66 -15.38
C ALA A 354 3.00 17.23 -14.88
N PHE A 355 1.97 16.45 -14.52
CA PHE A 355 2.15 15.08 -14.07
C PHE A 355 2.56 14.11 -15.18
N LEU A 356 2.40 14.48 -16.46
CA LEU A 356 2.92 13.69 -17.58
C LEU A 356 4.45 13.64 -17.61
N ILE A 357 5.13 14.58 -16.94
CA ILE A 357 6.60 14.57 -16.82
C ILE A 357 7.07 13.31 -16.07
N ILE A 358 6.26 12.75 -15.16
CA ILE A 358 6.60 11.55 -14.38
C ILE A 358 6.86 10.34 -15.29
N PRO A 359 5.88 9.82 -16.06
CA PRO A 359 6.12 8.68 -16.94
C PRO A 359 7.13 9.00 -18.05
N VAL A 360 7.15 10.23 -18.59
CA VAL A 360 8.12 10.62 -19.63
C VAL A 360 9.55 10.53 -19.10
N THR A 361 9.79 11.02 -17.89
CA THR A 361 11.13 10.99 -17.28
C THR A 361 11.56 9.57 -16.94
N ALA A 362 10.64 8.72 -16.47
CA ALA A 362 10.91 7.31 -16.25
C ALA A 362 11.36 6.62 -17.55
N ILE A 363 10.60 6.77 -18.64
CA ILE A 363 10.92 6.17 -19.94
C ILE A 363 12.30 6.62 -20.46
N ILE A 364 12.59 7.93 -20.38
CA ILE A 364 13.86 8.49 -20.87
C ILE A 364 15.07 8.03 -20.04
N LYS A 365 14.85 7.65 -18.78
CA LYS A 365 15.92 7.30 -17.84
C LYS A 365 16.11 5.80 -17.66
N GLU A 366 15.10 5.01 -17.99
CA GLU A 366 15.14 3.54 -18.01
C GLU A 366 15.51 2.97 -19.39
N GLY A 367 15.27 3.72 -20.47
CA GLY A 367 15.75 3.42 -21.83
C GLY A 367 17.16 3.94 -22.08
#